data_AF-A0A662UD16-F1
#
_entry.id   AF-A0A662UD16-F1
#
_cell.length_a   1.000
_cell.length_b   1.000
_cell.length_c   1.000
_cell.angle_alpha   90.00
_cell.angle_beta   90.00
_cell.angle_gamma   90.00
#
_symmetry.space_group_name_H-M   'P 1'
#
loop_
_entity.id
_entity.type
_entity.pdbx_description
1 polymer ?
#
loop_
_entity_poly.entity_id
_entity_poly.type
_entity_poly.pdbx_seq_one_letter_code
_entity_poly.pdbx_strand_id
1 'polypeptide(L)' 'FKNVVLAPHIGSATYETRLAMAMLVADNLIAFAEGKTPPTLVNKDVVKVRPPGFK' A
#
# COMPACT_ATOMS: atom_id res chain seq x y z
N PHE A 1 8.43 -24.84 25.73
CA PHE A 1 7.16 -24.30 25.22
C PHE A 1 6.40 -25.44 24.54
N LYS A 2 5.31 -25.95 25.14
CA LYS A 2 4.52 -27.07 24.57
C LYS A 2 3.15 -26.62 24.03
N ASN A 3 2.79 -25.36 24.25
CA ASN A 3 1.48 -24.76 24.03
C ASN A 3 1.57 -23.46 23.22
N VAL A 4 2.62 -23.32 22.41
CA VAL A 4 2.87 -22.11 21.60
C VAL A 4 2.97 -22.53 20.14
N VAL A 5 2.28 -21.79 19.28
CA VAL A 5 2.39 -21.90 17.82
C VAL A 5 3.06 -20.63 17.31
N LEU A 6 4.06 -20.80 16.45
CA LEU A 6 4.80 -19.71 15.80
C LEU A 6 4.55 -19.77 14.30
N ALA A 7 4.40 -18.61 13.68
CA ALA A 7 4.27 -18.47 12.23
C ALA A 7 5.26 -17.39 11.75
N PRO A 8 5.95 -17.59 10.61
CA PRO A 8 6.98 -16.67 10.13
C PRO A 8 6.39 -15.45 9.41
N HIS A 9 5.56 -14.64 10.08
CA HIS A 9 4.92 -13.44 9.54
C HIS A 9 4.18 -13.69 8.19
N ILE A 10 3.40 -14.77 8.13
CA ILE A 10 2.68 -15.20 6.91
C ILE A 10 1.20 -14.79 6.89
N GLY A 11 0.81 -13.80 7.71
CA GLY A 11 -0.60 -13.39 7.84
C GLY A 11 -1.27 -12.96 6.53
N SER A 12 -0.52 -12.34 5.60
CA SER A 12 -1.01 -11.90 4.28
C SER A 12 -0.54 -12.80 3.13
N ALA A 13 0.03 -13.96 3.41
CA ALA A 13 0.69 -14.82 2.42
C ALA A 13 -0.28 -15.75 1.66
N THR A 14 -1.39 -15.21 1.14
CA THR A 14 -2.26 -15.91 0.17
C THR A 14 -2.05 -15.33 -1.23
N TYR A 15 -2.36 -16.11 -2.27
CA TYR A 15 -2.20 -15.66 -3.66
C TYR A 15 -3.08 -14.43 -3.94
N GLU A 16 -4.33 -14.49 -3.50
CA GLU A 16 -5.34 -13.45 -3.72
C GLU A 16 -4.95 -12.15 -3.01
N THR A 17 -4.54 -12.24 -1.74
CA THR A 17 -4.15 -11.06 -0.95
C THR A 17 -2.88 -10.43 -1.52
N ARG A 18 -1.87 -11.22 -1.87
CA ARG A 18 -0.62 -10.68 -2.44
C ARG A 18 -0.84 -10.02 -3.80
N LEU A 19 -1.68 -10.61 -4.66
CA LEU A 19 -2.02 -10.03 -5.96
C LEU A 19 -2.78 -8.71 -5.78
N ALA A 20 -3.79 -8.67 -4.90
CA ALA A 20 -4.55 -7.45 -4.64
C ALA A 20 -3.67 -6.33 -4.06
N MET A 21 -2.74 -6.65 -3.15
CA MET A 21 -1.76 -5.70 -2.63
C MET A 21 -0.87 -5.14 -3.73
N ALA A 22 -0.38 -5.99 -4.65
CA ALA A 22 0.46 -5.55 -5.77
C ALA A 22 -0.28 -4.61 -6.73
N MET A 23 -1.53 -4.95 -7.09
CA MET A 23 -2.38 -4.10 -7.92
C MET A 23 -2.65 -2.75 -7.25
N LEU A 24 -2.98 -2.75 -5.96
CA LEU A 24 -3.21 -1.52 -5.19
C LEU A 24 -1.97 -0.63 -5.13
N VAL A 25 -0.76 -1.20 -5.04
CA VAL A 25 0.49 -0.43 -5.12
C VAL A 25 0.62 0.25 -6.47
N ALA A 26 0.38 -0.47 -7.58
CA ALA A 26 0.41 0.11 -8.91
C ALA A 26 -0.61 1.24 -9.07
N ASP A 27 -1.84 1.04 -8.62
CA ASP A 27 -2.91 2.04 -8.67
C ASP A 27 -2.55 3.32 -7.92
N ASN A 28 -1.90 3.21 -6.74
CA ASN A 28 -1.43 4.38 -5.99
C ASN A 28 -0.36 5.17 -6.76
N LEU A 29 0.60 4.49 -7.39
CA LEU A 29 1.67 5.15 -8.13
C LEU A 29 1.16 5.78 -9.43
N ILE A 30 0.22 5.12 -10.12
CA ILE A 30 -0.44 5.66 -11.31
C ILE A 30 -1.24 6.91 -10.94
N ALA A 31 -2.05 6.85 -9.87
CA ALA A 31 -2.81 8.00 -9.39
C ALA A 31 -1.87 9.19 -9.09
N PHE A 32 -0.75 8.94 -8.40
CA PHE A 32 0.26 9.98 -8.15
C PHE A 32 0.82 10.56 -9.45
N ALA A 33 1.21 9.71 -10.41
CA ALA A 33 1.75 10.13 -11.70
C ALA A 33 0.78 11.01 -12.50
N GLU A 34 -0.52 10.74 -12.40
CA GLU A 34 -1.61 11.50 -13.02
C GLU A 34 -1.96 12.79 -12.26
N GLY A 35 -1.27 13.11 -11.16
CA GLY A 35 -1.56 14.28 -10.32
C GLY A 35 -2.82 14.11 -9.47
N LYS A 36 -3.26 12.88 -9.23
CA LYS A 36 -4.37 12.53 -8.35
C LYS A 36 -3.84 12.09 -6.98
N THR A 37 -4.64 12.30 -5.93
CA THR A 37 -4.29 11.81 -4.59
C THR A 37 -4.32 10.28 -4.58
N PRO A 38 -3.24 9.59 -4.16
CA PRO A 38 -3.23 8.12 -4.07
C PRO A 38 -4.34 7.61 -3.14
N PRO A 39 -5.08 6.54 -3.51
CA PRO A 39 -6.25 6.06 -2.77
C PRO A 39 -5.94 5.61 -1.34
N THR A 40 -4.73 5.13 -1.06
CA THR A 40 -4.30 4.72 0.29
C THR A 40 -3.19 5.60 0.85
N LEU A 41 -3.20 6.90 0.53
CA LEU A 41 -2.27 7.88 1.11
C LEU A 41 -2.44 7.97 2.64
N VAL A 42 -1.38 7.64 3.37
CA VAL A 42 -1.37 7.64 4.84
C VAL A 42 -1.15 9.05 5.40
N ASN A 43 -0.13 9.76 4.90
CA ASN A 43 0.27 11.10 5.34
C ASN A 43 -0.50 12.20 4.57
N LYS A 44 -1.82 12.23 4.71
CA LYS A 44 -2.72 13.09 3.90
C LYS A 44 -2.37 14.59 3.91
N ASP A 45 -1.81 15.10 5.01
CA ASP A 45 -1.41 16.51 5.11
C ASP A 45 -0.28 16.90 4.16
N VAL A 46 0.47 15.94 3.61
CA VAL A 46 1.55 16.20 2.65
C VAL A 46 1.04 16.93 1.40
N VAL A 47 -0.24 16.76 1.04
CA VAL A 47 -0.85 17.41 -0.13
C VAL A 47 -0.90 18.93 0.04
N LYS A 48 -0.92 19.44 1.27
CA LYS A 48 -0.83 20.88 1.57
C LYS A 48 0.59 21.43 1.37
N VAL A 49 1.60 20.56 1.47
CA VAL A 49 3.03 20.90 1.29
C VAL A 49 3.42 20.79 -0.18
N ARG A 50 2.99 19.71 -0.85
CA ARG A 50 3.23 19.47 -2.27
C ARG A 50 2.06 18.70 -2.90
N PRO A 51 1.50 19.17 -4.02
CA PRO A 51 0.48 18.41 -4.75
C PRO A 51 1.09 17.14 -5.38
N PRO A 52 0.27 16.09 -5.60
CA PRO A 52 0.72 14.86 -6.26
C PRO A 52 1.19 15.12 -7.70
N GLY A 53 2.15 14.32 -8.16
CA GLY A 53 2.76 14.45 -9.48
C GLY A 53 4.29 14.47 -9.44
N PHE A 54 4.92 14.14 -10.57
CA PHE A 54 6.39 14.15 -10.71
C PHE A 54 6.97 15.54 -11.04
N LYS A 55 6.12 16.49 -11.41
CA LYS A 55 6.52 17.87 -11.71
C LYS A 55 6.49 18.75 -10.47
#